data_AF-A0AA37ULQ3-F1
#
_entry.id   AF-A0AA37ULQ3-F1
#
_cell.length_a   1.000
_cell.length_b   1.000
_cell.length_c   1.000
_cell.angle_alpha   90.00
_cell.angle_beta   90.00
_cell.angle_gamma   90.00
#
_symmetry.space_group_name_H-M   'P 1'
#
loop_
_entity.id
_entity.type
_entity.pdbx_description
1 polymer ?
#
loop_
_entity_poly.entity_id
_entity_poly.type
_entity_poly.pdbx_seq_one_letter_code
_entity_poly.pdbx_strand_id
1 'polypeptide(L)'
;MIEFKTSEAAFLAAGGASQIPWNDTALLQGLDDEIRSVFEPEQLITPDDIRRGNLTLEQSVLQHGWPDLDSARGRFLFLMDNGPVNPIRDTYTDGRPNLEGRVLFTNSAPGNSDCAFQKLNDPTGTEQANIQAQVKAGYWVRTRADVPLDTLLSNDTTGMREAAFSSGAQIVSTDFQAYGMSTRWNVDYAVRFEGGAAVRCNPVNGPEGCADAELEPVEYVRN
;
A
#
# COMPACT_ATOMS: atom_id res chain seq x y z
N MET A 1 -1.26 -2.31 6.00
CA MET A 1 -1.58 -3.29 4.94
C MET A 1 -1.71 -4.65 5.59
N ILE A 2 -2.72 -5.42 5.23
CA ILE A 2 -3.02 -6.74 5.79
C ILE A 2 -2.83 -7.76 4.67
N GLU A 3 -1.94 -8.72 4.90
CA GLU A 3 -1.77 -9.88 4.05
C GLU A 3 -2.36 -11.11 4.74
N PHE A 4 -3.42 -11.64 4.16
CA PHE A 4 -4.04 -12.87 4.60
C PHE A 4 -3.18 -14.03 4.12
N LYS A 5 -2.37 -14.56 5.03
CA LYS A 5 -1.43 -15.65 4.73
C LYS A 5 -2.18 -16.93 4.42
N THR A 6 -1.76 -17.57 3.33
CA THR A 6 -2.08 -18.96 3.00
C THR A 6 -0.85 -19.84 3.26
N SER A 7 -1.05 -21.14 3.42
CA SER A 7 0.00 -22.11 3.79
C SER A 7 0.23 -22.98 2.59
N GLU A 8 1.49 -23.17 2.25
CA GLU A 8 1.81 -24.22 1.29
C GLU A 8 1.53 -25.59 1.92
N ALA A 9 0.93 -26.48 1.13
CA ALA A 9 0.54 -27.81 1.59
C ALA A 9 1.73 -28.59 2.17
N ALA A 10 2.94 -28.36 1.66
CA ALA A 10 4.17 -28.98 2.14
C ALA A 10 4.51 -28.59 3.59
N PHE A 11 4.32 -27.33 3.99
CA PHE A 11 4.60 -26.90 5.36
C PHE A 11 3.58 -27.43 6.35
N LEU A 12 2.30 -27.52 5.95
CA LEU A 12 1.27 -28.17 6.77
C LEU A 12 1.59 -29.65 6.97
N ALA A 13 1.99 -30.35 5.91
CA ALA A 13 2.40 -31.76 5.98
C ALA A 13 3.63 -31.98 6.88
N ALA A 14 4.51 -30.98 6.99
CA ALA A 14 5.67 -30.99 7.87
C ALA A 14 5.35 -30.63 9.34
N GLY A 15 4.08 -30.47 9.72
CA GLY A 15 3.67 -30.10 11.08
C GLY A 15 3.65 -28.58 11.33
N GLY A 16 3.64 -27.78 10.28
CA GLY A 16 3.45 -26.33 10.36
C GLY A 16 2.08 -25.94 10.93
N ALA A 17 1.95 -24.69 11.37
CA ALA A 17 0.73 -24.17 11.98
C ALA A 17 -0.46 -24.27 11.02
N SER A 18 -1.61 -24.72 11.54
CA SER A 18 -2.89 -24.66 10.83
C SER A 18 -3.29 -23.21 10.60
N GLN A 19 -3.83 -22.92 9.42
CA GLN A 19 -4.21 -21.58 9.05
C GLN A 19 -5.72 -21.36 9.06
N ILE A 20 -6.09 -20.09 9.24
CA ILE A 20 -7.45 -19.61 9.09
C ILE A 20 -7.78 -19.58 7.59
N PRO A 21 -8.86 -20.24 7.15
CA PRO A 21 -9.30 -20.20 5.75
C PRO A 21 -9.99 -18.86 5.46
N TRP A 22 -9.20 -17.82 5.19
CA TRP A 22 -9.67 -16.45 5.02
C TRP A 22 -10.61 -16.22 3.82
N ASN A 23 -10.75 -17.17 2.90
CA ASN A 23 -11.73 -17.13 1.81
C ASN A 23 -13.14 -17.49 2.30
N ASP A 24 -13.56 -16.87 3.39
CA ASP A 24 -14.85 -17.06 4.05
C ASP A 24 -15.46 -15.70 4.37
N THR A 25 -16.70 -15.48 3.93
CA THR A 25 -17.38 -14.19 4.04
C THR A 25 -17.60 -13.78 5.50
N ALA A 26 -17.87 -14.72 6.40
CA ALA A 26 -18.15 -14.42 7.81
C ALA A 26 -16.85 -14.07 8.55
N LEU A 27 -15.74 -14.75 8.26
CA LEU A 27 -14.42 -14.40 8.82
C LEU A 27 -13.97 -13.01 8.37
N LEU A 28 -14.15 -12.69 7.09
CA LEU A 28 -13.78 -11.38 6.55
C LEU A 28 -14.69 -10.25 7.09
N GLN A 29 -15.99 -10.52 7.26
CA GLN A 29 -16.88 -9.58 7.96
C GLN A 29 -16.46 -9.40 9.42
N GLY A 30 -16.09 -10.49 10.11
CA GLY A 30 -15.60 -10.43 11.49
C GLY A 30 -14.34 -9.57 11.64
N LEU A 31 -13.46 -9.57 10.63
CA LEU A 31 -12.32 -8.63 10.62
C LEU A 31 -12.78 -7.17 10.50
N ASP A 32 -13.72 -6.86 9.61
CA ASP A 32 -14.27 -5.51 9.47
C ASP A 32 -14.89 -5.03 10.79
N ASP A 33 -15.61 -5.93 11.47
CA ASP A 33 -16.26 -5.66 12.75
C ASP A 33 -15.23 -5.47 13.88
N GLU A 34 -14.15 -6.26 13.89
CA GLU A 34 -13.06 -6.11 14.87
C GLU A 34 -12.32 -4.79 14.69
N ILE A 35 -12.05 -4.36 13.45
CA ILE A 35 -11.43 -3.03 13.22
C ILE A 35 -12.35 -1.93 13.76
N ARG A 36 -13.66 -2.02 13.51
CA ARG A 36 -14.66 -1.07 14.01
C ARG A 36 -14.89 -1.14 15.52
N SER A 37 -14.46 -2.22 16.19
CA SER A 37 -14.53 -2.32 17.66
C SER A 37 -13.43 -1.49 18.35
N VAL A 38 -12.35 -1.20 17.63
CA VAL A 38 -11.17 -0.47 18.13
C VAL A 38 -11.15 0.99 17.67
N PHE A 39 -11.56 1.26 16.43
CA PHE A 39 -11.50 2.59 15.82
C PHE A 39 -12.91 3.13 15.58
N GLU A 40 -13.16 4.34 16.10
CA GLU A 40 -14.39 5.08 15.81
C GLU A 40 -14.46 5.45 14.32
N PRO A 41 -15.66 5.66 13.75
CA PRO A 41 -15.84 5.97 12.33
C PRO A 41 -14.97 7.15 11.84
N GLU A 42 -14.84 8.21 12.64
CA GLU A 42 -14.06 9.40 12.29
C GLU A 42 -12.54 9.13 12.26
N GLN A 43 -12.08 8.06 12.90
CA GLN A 43 -10.68 7.63 12.91
C GLN A 43 -10.34 6.75 11.71
N LEU A 44 -11.32 6.30 10.91
CA LEU A 44 -11.10 5.45 9.76
C LEU A 44 -11.25 6.26 8.47
N ILE A 45 -10.49 5.88 7.44
CA ILE A 45 -10.80 6.19 6.04
C ILE A 45 -11.23 4.87 5.41
N THR A 46 -12.49 4.79 5.00
CA THR A 46 -13.11 3.60 4.40
C THR A 46 -13.47 3.86 2.94
N PRO A 47 -13.72 2.81 2.13
CA PRO A 47 -14.26 2.98 0.79
C PRO A 47 -15.49 3.89 0.72
N ASP A 48 -16.38 3.81 1.72
CA ASP A 48 -17.61 4.61 1.77
C ASP A 48 -17.34 6.11 1.94
N ASP A 49 -16.24 6.50 2.57
CA ASP A 49 -15.83 7.91 2.68
C ASP A 49 -15.34 8.50 1.34
N ILE A 50 -14.85 7.63 0.46
CA ILE A 50 -14.29 7.99 -0.84
C ILE A 50 -15.37 8.01 -1.92
N ARG A 51 -16.31 7.07 -1.87
CA ARG A 51 -17.38 6.94 -2.88
C ARG A 51 -18.23 8.20 -2.97
N ARG A 52 -18.54 8.62 -4.20
CA ARG A 52 -19.34 9.82 -4.47
C ARG A 52 -20.63 9.45 -5.20
N GLY A 53 -21.77 9.65 -4.55
CA GLY A 53 -23.10 9.48 -5.17
C GLY A 53 -23.27 8.10 -5.81
N ASN A 54 -23.55 8.06 -7.11
CA ASN A 54 -23.76 6.83 -7.88
C ASN A 54 -22.50 6.31 -8.58
N LEU A 55 -21.31 6.86 -8.28
CA LEU A 55 -20.06 6.43 -8.87
C LEU A 55 -19.55 5.13 -8.23
N THR A 56 -18.78 4.36 -8.99
CA THR A 56 -17.91 3.34 -8.40
C THR A 56 -16.81 3.99 -7.56
N LEU A 57 -16.14 3.21 -6.72
CA LEU A 57 -15.01 3.63 -5.89
C LEU A 57 -13.87 4.06 -6.80
N GLU A 58 -13.58 3.26 -7.84
CA GLU A 58 -12.64 3.63 -8.90
C GLU A 58 -13.01 4.97 -9.54
N GLN A 59 -14.24 5.12 -10.02
CA GLN A 59 -14.68 6.38 -10.63
C GLN A 59 -14.56 7.56 -9.67
N SER A 60 -14.79 7.34 -8.38
CA SER A 60 -14.68 8.38 -7.35
C SER A 60 -13.23 8.83 -7.18
N VAL A 61 -12.25 7.91 -7.09
CA VAL A 61 -10.83 8.31 -6.98
C VAL A 61 -10.30 8.94 -8.26
N LEU A 62 -10.73 8.46 -9.43
CA LEU A 62 -10.27 9.01 -10.71
C LEU A 62 -10.81 10.41 -11.00
N GLN A 63 -12.01 10.74 -10.51
CA GLN A 63 -12.66 12.04 -10.77
C GLN A 63 -12.49 13.05 -9.64
N HIS A 64 -12.40 12.57 -8.39
CA HIS A 64 -12.41 13.43 -7.21
C HIS A 64 -11.19 13.25 -6.31
N GLY A 65 -10.33 12.28 -6.60
CA GLY A 65 -9.11 12.03 -5.83
C GLY A 65 -9.37 11.46 -4.44
N TRP A 66 -8.33 11.56 -3.62
CA TRP A 66 -8.33 11.15 -2.22
C TRP A 66 -8.55 12.37 -1.30
N PRO A 67 -8.93 12.15 -0.02
CA PRO A 67 -8.95 13.21 0.97
C PRO A 67 -7.61 13.95 1.02
N ASP A 68 -7.65 15.25 1.23
CA ASP A 68 -6.44 16.04 1.47
C ASP A 68 -5.76 15.63 2.78
N LEU A 69 -4.50 16.05 2.93
CA LEU A 69 -3.66 15.67 4.05
C LEU A 69 -4.26 16.07 5.41
N ASP A 70 -4.89 17.25 5.48
CA ASP A 70 -5.48 17.74 6.73
C ASP A 70 -6.73 16.95 7.12
N SER A 71 -7.57 16.58 6.16
CA SER A 71 -8.75 15.73 6.37
C SER A 71 -8.41 14.26 6.67
N ALA A 72 -7.22 13.80 6.26
CA ALA A 72 -6.71 12.45 6.51
C ALA A 72 -5.87 12.35 7.79
N ARG A 73 -5.36 13.47 8.30
CA ARG A 73 -4.42 13.49 9.43
C ARG A 73 -5.00 12.79 10.66
N GLY A 74 -4.26 11.82 11.20
CA GLY A 74 -4.65 11.07 12.40
C GLY A 74 -5.67 9.96 12.17
N ARG A 75 -6.04 9.67 10.91
CA ARG A 75 -6.95 8.59 10.53
C ARG A 75 -6.19 7.38 10.00
N PHE A 76 -6.87 6.23 9.99
CA PHE A 76 -6.32 4.94 9.60
C PHE A 76 -6.95 4.45 8.29
N LEU A 77 -6.10 4.01 7.36
CA LEU A 77 -6.47 3.39 6.09
C LEU A 77 -6.00 1.94 6.10
N PHE A 78 -6.91 1.00 5.83
CA PHE A 78 -6.58 -0.42 5.75
C PHE A 78 -6.54 -0.90 4.30
N LEU A 79 -5.44 -1.56 3.93
CA LEU A 79 -5.19 -2.04 2.56
C LEU A 79 -5.02 -3.55 2.58
N MET A 80 -5.70 -4.28 1.71
CA MET A 80 -5.51 -5.71 1.49
C MET A 80 -4.35 -5.95 0.53
N ASP A 81 -3.39 -6.76 0.93
CA ASP A 81 -2.25 -7.14 0.07
C ASP A 81 -2.67 -8.15 -1.02
N ASN A 82 -3.56 -9.08 -0.67
CA ASN A 82 -4.03 -10.17 -1.52
C ASN A 82 -4.76 -9.62 -2.77
N GLY A 83 -4.23 -9.92 -3.96
CA GLY A 83 -4.79 -9.46 -5.23
C GLY A 83 -3.71 -9.25 -6.30
N PRO A 84 -4.09 -8.79 -7.50
CA PRO A 84 -5.45 -8.43 -7.91
C PRO A 84 -6.35 -9.65 -8.23
N VAL A 85 -5.77 -10.81 -8.48
CA VAL A 85 -6.49 -12.09 -8.65
C VAL A 85 -6.16 -12.96 -7.45
N ASN A 86 -7.13 -13.11 -6.53
CA ASN A 86 -6.93 -13.91 -5.32
C ASN A 86 -8.29 -14.33 -4.72
N PRO A 87 -8.50 -15.61 -4.35
CA PRO A 87 -9.77 -16.06 -3.80
C PRO A 87 -10.24 -15.28 -2.57
N ILE A 88 -9.33 -14.83 -1.70
CA ILE A 88 -9.68 -14.07 -0.49
C ILE A 88 -10.22 -12.69 -0.87
N ARG A 89 -9.59 -12.03 -1.85
CA ARG A 89 -10.07 -10.77 -2.41
C ARG A 89 -11.46 -10.96 -3.04
N ASP A 90 -11.60 -12.01 -3.86
CA ASP A 90 -12.85 -12.29 -4.57
C ASP A 90 -14.00 -12.50 -3.56
N THR A 91 -13.77 -13.25 -2.48
CA THR A 91 -14.73 -13.40 -1.37
C THR A 91 -15.02 -12.08 -0.66
N TYR A 92 -14.03 -11.20 -0.48
CA TYR A 92 -14.24 -9.91 0.17
C TYR A 92 -15.17 -8.98 -0.63
N THR A 93 -15.06 -9.04 -1.96
CA THR A 93 -15.88 -8.26 -2.90
C THR A 93 -17.23 -8.91 -3.26
N ASP A 94 -17.47 -10.16 -2.87
CA ASP A 94 -18.71 -10.87 -3.22
C ASP A 94 -19.95 -10.17 -2.62
N GLY A 95 -20.94 -9.91 -3.47
CA GLY A 95 -22.13 -9.11 -3.16
C GLY A 95 -21.86 -7.62 -2.84
N ARG A 96 -20.60 -7.17 -2.83
CA ARG A 96 -20.14 -5.81 -2.52
C ARG A 96 -19.05 -5.37 -3.51
N PRO A 97 -19.35 -5.33 -4.82
CA PRO A 97 -18.35 -5.11 -5.86
C PRO A 97 -17.71 -3.71 -5.82
N ASN A 98 -18.31 -2.78 -5.07
CA ASN A 98 -17.81 -1.42 -4.88
C ASN A 98 -17.26 -1.21 -3.46
N LEU A 99 -17.04 -2.31 -2.72
CA LEU A 99 -16.66 -2.32 -1.31
C LEU A 99 -17.68 -1.64 -0.39
N GLU A 100 -18.98 -1.69 -0.75
CA GLU A 100 -20.07 -1.16 0.09
C GLU A 100 -19.94 -1.65 1.53
N GLY A 101 -19.79 -0.74 2.51
CA GLY A 101 -19.74 -1.09 3.92
C GLY A 101 -18.53 -1.93 4.35
N ARG A 102 -17.52 -2.09 3.49
CA ARG A 102 -16.23 -2.73 3.84
C ARG A 102 -15.30 -1.71 4.49
N VAL A 103 -14.28 -2.20 5.20
CA VAL A 103 -13.25 -1.34 5.82
C VAL A 103 -11.98 -1.29 4.97
N LEU A 104 -11.57 -2.42 4.40
CA LEU A 104 -10.33 -2.52 3.64
C LEU A 104 -10.54 -2.06 2.20
N PHE A 105 -9.52 -1.41 1.64
CA PHE A 105 -9.36 -1.24 0.20
C PHE A 105 -8.65 -2.46 -0.37
N THR A 106 -9.23 -3.07 -1.38
CA THR A 106 -8.68 -4.25 -2.06
C THR A 106 -7.56 -3.86 -3.02
N ASN A 107 -6.52 -4.70 -3.10
CA ASN A 107 -5.57 -4.64 -4.21
C ASN A 107 -6.31 -5.11 -5.47
N SER A 108 -6.71 -4.19 -6.34
CA SER A 108 -7.55 -4.49 -7.52
C SER A 108 -6.84 -4.07 -8.82
N ALA A 109 -7.47 -4.37 -9.95
CA ALA A 109 -7.00 -3.98 -11.28
C ALA A 109 -7.86 -2.84 -11.84
N PRO A 110 -7.26 -1.87 -12.56
CA PRO A 110 -8.01 -0.83 -13.28
C PRO A 110 -9.14 -1.40 -14.15
N GLY A 111 -10.29 -0.75 -14.13
CA GLY A 111 -11.55 -1.16 -14.73
C GLY A 111 -12.50 -1.90 -13.79
N ASN A 112 -12.02 -2.36 -12.62
CA ASN A 112 -12.88 -2.95 -11.60
C ASN A 112 -13.49 -1.86 -10.70
N SER A 113 -14.75 -2.04 -10.30
CA SER A 113 -15.48 -1.04 -9.48
C SER A 113 -14.79 -0.70 -8.16
N ASP A 114 -14.10 -1.67 -7.53
CA ASP A 114 -13.36 -1.54 -6.28
C ASP A 114 -11.94 -0.98 -6.42
N CYS A 115 -11.47 -0.68 -7.64
CA CYS A 115 -10.08 -0.30 -7.86
C CYS A 115 -9.79 1.13 -7.42
N ALA A 116 -9.34 1.28 -6.18
CA ALA A 116 -8.72 2.51 -5.67
C ALA A 116 -7.26 2.32 -5.27
N PHE A 117 -6.89 1.10 -4.86
CA PHE A 117 -5.54 0.74 -4.41
C PHE A 117 -4.93 -0.37 -5.29
N GLN A 118 -3.64 -0.23 -5.59
CA GLN A 118 -2.86 -1.20 -6.35
C GLN A 118 -1.53 -1.51 -5.67
N LYS A 119 -1.19 -2.80 -5.56
CA LYS A 119 0.13 -3.26 -5.12
C LYS A 119 0.96 -3.67 -6.34
N LEU A 120 1.88 -2.80 -6.75
CA LEU A 120 2.75 -2.99 -7.91
C LEU A 120 4.20 -3.15 -7.43
N ASN A 121 4.66 -4.39 -7.31
CA ASN A 121 5.87 -4.73 -6.54
C ASN A 121 7.20 -4.33 -7.20
N ASP A 122 7.24 -4.24 -8.52
CA ASP A 122 8.48 -4.00 -9.27
C ASP A 122 8.46 -2.56 -9.81
N PRO A 123 9.25 -1.64 -9.24
CA PRO A 123 9.30 -0.26 -9.70
C PRO A 123 10.26 -0.06 -10.87
N THR A 124 10.77 -1.13 -11.49
CA THR A 124 11.80 -1.06 -12.54
C THR A 124 11.22 -1.34 -13.93
N GLY A 125 12.02 -1.08 -14.97
CA GLY A 125 11.68 -1.42 -16.34
C GLY A 125 10.34 -0.83 -16.81
N THR A 126 9.53 -1.65 -17.50
CA THR A 126 8.22 -1.23 -18.01
C THR A 126 7.19 -0.99 -16.91
N GLU A 127 7.33 -1.67 -15.77
CA GLU A 127 6.38 -1.56 -14.66
C GLU A 127 6.49 -0.20 -13.96
N GLN A 128 7.68 0.42 -13.98
CA GLN A 128 7.84 1.80 -13.50
C GLN A 128 6.90 2.78 -14.23
N ALA A 129 6.84 2.67 -15.55
CA ALA A 129 5.97 3.52 -16.37
C ALA A 129 4.49 3.24 -16.08
N ASN A 130 4.14 1.98 -15.80
CA ASN A 130 2.80 1.62 -15.35
C ASN A 130 2.49 2.29 -13.99
N ILE A 131 3.36 2.17 -12.99
CA ILE A 131 3.18 2.80 -11.67
C ILE A 131 2.96 4.31 -11.81
N GLN A 132 3.80 5.00 -12.60
CA GLN A 132 3.65 6.44 -12.84
C GLN A 132 2.30 6.77 -13.48
N ALA A 133 1.85 5.97 -14.46
CA ALA A 133 0.54 6.15 -15.07
C ALA A 133 -0.61 5.95 -14.07
N GLN A 134 -0.53 4.93 -13.20
CA GLN A 134 -1.54 4.67 -12.18
C GLN A 134 -1.59 5.81 -11.12
N VAL A 135 -0.43 6.26 -10.66
CA VAL A 135 -0.32 7.39 -9.72
C VAL A 135 -0.90 8.67 -10.32
N LYS A 136 -0.57 8.95 -11.58
CA LYS A 136 -1.09 10.11 -12.32
C LYS A 136 -2.61 10.04 -12.52
N ALA A 137 -3.17 8.84 -12.67
CA ALA A 137 -4.61 8.65 -12.80
C ALA A 137 -5.37 8.86 -11.48
N GLY A 138 -4.70 8.78 -10.33
CA GLY A 138 -5.32 9.01 -9.01
C GLY A 138 -5.43 7.76 -8.14
N TYR A 139 -4.91 6.61 -8.60
CA TYR A 139 -4.84 5.41 -7.75
C TYR A 139 -3.82 5.57 -6.64
N TRP A 140 -4.08 4.94 -5.51
CA TRP A 140 -3.10 4.76 -4.45
C TRP A 140 -2.24 3.54 -4.76
N VAL A 141 -0.93 3.72 -4.87
CA VAL A 141 0.00 2.67 -5.28
C VAL A 141 1.01 2.40 -4.18
N ARG A 142 1.19 1.12 -3.87
CA ARG A 142 2.35 0.64 -3.11
C ARG A 142 3.33 -0.08 -4.04
N THR A 143 4.62 0.22 -3.89
CA THR A 143 5.72 -0.51 -4.51
C THR A 143 6.79 -0.94 -3.50
N ARG A 144 7.81 -1.67 -3.95
CA ARG A 144 8.95 -2.10 -3.12
C ARG A 144 10.20 -1.32 -3.49
N ALA A 145 11.09 -1.09 -2.53
CA ALA A 145 12.44 -0.59 -2.79
C ALA A 145 13.51 -1.70 -2.89
N ASP A 146 13.17 -2.92 -2.46
CA ASP A 146 14.07 -4.06 -2.39
C ASP A 146 13.34 -5.41 -2.55
N VAL A 147 14.14 -6.42 -2.84
CA VAL A 147 13.83 -7.84 -2.69
C VAL A 147 14.76 -8.35 -1.58
N PRO A 148 14.22 -8.85 -0.44
CA PRO A 148 14.90 -8.91 0.85
C PRO A 148 16.42 -9.11 0.83
N LEU A 149 16.92 -10.35 0.79
CA LEU A 149 18.37 -10.60 0.77
C LEU A 149 18.97 -10.48 -0.64
N ASP A 150 18.16 -10.65 -1.68
CA ASP A 150 18.63 -10.62 -3.06
C ASP A 150 19.20 -9.24 -3.41
N THR A 151 18.53 -8.16 -2.99
CA THR A 151 19.02 -6.79 -3.19
C THR A 151 20.34 -6.55 -2.47
N LEU A 152 20.49 -7.02 -1.22
CA LEU A 152 21.74 -6.85 -0.48
C LEU A 152 22.91 -7.63 -1.09
N LEU A 153 22.64 -8.79 -1.69
CA LEU A 153 23.68 -9.66 -2.25
C LEU A 153 23.95 -9.40 -3.74
N SER A 154 23.26 -8.43 -4.34
CA SER A 154 23.42 -8.08 -5.75
C SER A 154 24.60 -7.12 -5.99
N ASN A 155 24.94 -6.91 -7.26
CA ASN A 155 25.89 -5.87 -7.67
C ASN A 155 25.27 -4.47 -7.75
N ASP A 156 23.95 -4.35 -7.64
CA ASP A 156 23.20 -3.10 -7.65
C ASP A 156 22.20 -3.09 -6.48
N THR A 157 22.66 -2.58 -5.35
CA THR A 157 21.86 -2.54 -4.13
C THR A 157 20.87 -1.38 -4.11
N THR A 158 21.04 -0.37 -4.97
CA THR A 158 20.27 0.90 -4.89
C THR A 158 19.31 1.14 -6.04
N GLY A 159 19.48 0.49 -7.19
CA GLY A 159 18.70 0.79 -8.41
C GLY A 159 17.18 0.66 -8.20
N MET A 160 16.73 -0.40 -7.54
CA MET A 160 15.30 -0.61 -7.25
C MET A 160 14.74 0.46 -6.30
N ARG A 161 15.52 0.91 -5.31
CA ARG A 161 15.15 2.00 -4.39
C ARG A 161 14.95 3.31 -5.14
N GLU A 162 15.92 3.70 -5.96
CA GLU A 162 15.82 4.93 -6.75
C GLU A 162 14.64 4.87 -7.72
N ALA A 163 14.42 3.71 -8.33
CA ALA A 163 13.29 3.48 -9.21
C ALA A 163 11.94 3.59 -8.47
N ALA A 164 11.85 3.06 -7.23
CA ALA A 164 10.69 3.21 -6.36
C ALA A 164 10.41 4.68 -6.05
N PHE A 165 11.44 5.43 -5.67
CA PHE A 165 11.33 6.85 -5.36
C PHE A 165 10.85 7.67 -6.58
N SER A 166 11.41 7.44 -7.77
CA SER A 166 11.01 8.17 -8.98
C SER A 166 9.68 7.69 -9.59
N SER A 167 9.15 6.54 -9.16
CA SER A 167 7.87 6.01 -9.65
C SER A 167 6.66 6.83 -9.19
N GLY A 168 6.78 7.58 -8.08
CA GLY A 168 5.67 8.31 -7.48
C GLY A 168 4.67 7.43 -6.70
N ALA A 169 4.94 6.14 -6.50
CA ALA A 169 4.12 5.32 -5.60
C ALA A 169 4.04 5.98 -4.20
N GLN A 170 2.83 6.05 -3.63
CA GLN A 170 2.59 6.72 -2.34
C GLN A 170 3.14 5.93 -1.17
N ILE A 171 3.27 4.60 -1.31
CA ILE A 171 3.87 3.74 -0.29
C ILE A 171 5.06 3.00 -0.91
N VAL A 172 6.24 3.22 -0.35
CA VAL A 172 7.44 2.43 -0.66
C VAL A 172 7.73 1.53 0.54
N SER A 173 7.63 0.23 0.36
CA SER A 173 7.95 -0.73 1.42
C SER A 173 9.38 -1.22 1.30
N THR A 174 9.98 -1.53 2.45
CA THR A 174 11.34 -2.03 2.58
C THR A 174 11.46 -2.89 3.84
N ASP A 175 12.43 -3.81 3.86
CA ASP A 175 12.89 -4.45 5.09
C ASP A 175 14.05 -3.68 5.77
N PHE A 176 14.53 -2.59 5.15
CA PHE A 176 15.75 -1.86 5.53
C PHE A 176 15.49 -0.35 5.63
N GLN A 177 14.56 0.08 6.49
CA GLN A 177 14.18 1.49 6.63
C GLN A 177 15.25 2.39 7.27
N ALA A 178 16.30 1.83 7.85
CA ALA A 178 17.37 2.58 8.51
C ALA A 178 18.74 1.93 8.28
N TYR A 179 19.78 2.78 8.25
CA TYR A 179 21.17 2.32 8.24
C TYR A 179 21.45 1.45 9.47
N GLY A 180 22.39 0.50 9.33
CA GLY A 180 22.69 -0.49 10.36
C GLY A 180 21.93 -1.81 10.23
N MET A 181 20.75 -1.81 9.61
CA MET A 181 19.93 -3.02 9.47
C MET A 181 20.58 -4.06 8.54
N SER A 182 21.32 -3.60 7.53
CA SER A 182 22.03 -4.45 6.56
C SER A 182 23.48 -4.77 6.96
N THR A 183 23.99 -4.24 8.09
CA THR A 183 25.41 -4.36 8.48
C THR A 183 25.87 -5.81 8.64
N ARG A 184 24.97 -6.72 9.04
CA ARG A 184 25.28 -8.17 9.15
C ARG A 184 25.75 -8.77 7.81
N TRP A 185 25.39 -8.17 6.69
CA TRP A 185 25.79 -8.60 5.34
C TRP A 185 26.92 -7.75 4.75
N ASN A 186 27.55 -6.87 5.54
CA ASN A 186 28.58 -5.93 5.09
C ASN A 186 28.10 -4.97 3.99
N VAL A 187 26.82 -4.62 4.00
CA VAL A 187 26.21 -3.63 3.11
C VAL A 187 25.67 -2.48 3.94
N ASP A 188 25.82 -1.26 3.45
CA ASP A 188 25.24 -0.06 4.06
C ASP A 188 24.06 0.43 3.22
N TYR A 189 22.93 -0.28 3.33
CA TYR A 189 21.72 -0.04 2.57
C TYR A 189 20.61 0.44 3.50
N ALA A 190 19.93 1.50 3.09
CA ALA A 190 18.74 2.00 3.75
C ALA A 190 17.78 2.62 2.73
N VAL A 191 16.49 2.50 2.98
CA VAL A 191 15.41 3.13 2.22
C VAL A 191 14.82 4.25 3.06
N ARG A 192 15.38 5.44 2.85
CA ARG A 192 14.95 6.71 3.45
C ARG A 192 15.25 7.83 2.46
N PHE A 193 14.49 8.91 2.52
CA PHE A 193 14.83 10.09 1.72
C PHE A 193 16.05 10.80 2.29
N GLU A 194 16.58 11.76 1.53
CA GLU A 194 17.68 12.62 1.96
C GLU A 194 17.35 13.28 3.32
N GLY A 195 18.36 13.46 4.16
CA GLY A 195 18.19 13.98 5.51
C GLY A 195 17.57 12.98 6.49
N GLY A 196 17.01 11.84 6.03
CA GLY A 196 16.28 10.90 6.87
C GLY A 196 14.77 11.11 6.92
N ALA A 197 14.25 11.94 6.01
CA ALA A 197 12.81 12.14 5.88
C ALA A 197 12.10 10.83 5.50
N ALA A 198 10.91 10.65 6.05
CA ALA A 198 9.98 9.57 5.76
C ALA A 198 9.00 9.93 4.63
N VAL A 199 8.77 11.23 4.39
CA VAL A 199 7.84 11.72 3.36
C VAL A 199 8.47 12.82 2.50
N ARG A 200 7.96 12.98 1.29
CA ARG A 200 8.31 14.08 0.37
C ARG A 200 7.15 14.35 -0.58
N CYS A 201 7.20 15.48 -1.27
CA CYS A 201 6.31 15.81 -2.37
C CYS A 201 6.40 14.75 -3.47
N ASN A 202 5.24 14.33 -3.95
CA ASN A 202 5.16 13.28 -4.94
C ASN A 202 5.67 13.78 -6.31
N PRO A 203 6.68 13.13 -6.93
CA PRO A 203 7.26 13.61 -8.18
C PRO A 203 6.34 13.45 -9.41
N VAL A 204 5.22 12.73 -9.28
CA VAL A 204 4.30 12.45 -10.39
C VAL A 204 3.02 13.28 -10.29
N ASN A 205 2.42 13.35 -9.09
CA ASN A 205 1.11 14.00 -8.90
C ASN A 205 1.08 15.00 -7.73
N GLY A 206 2.24 15.41 -7.20
CA GLY A 206 2.32 16.48 -6.21
C GLY A 206 1.81 17.81 -6.78
N PRO A 207 1.12 18.64 -5.99
CA PRO A 207 0.62 19.93 -6.46
C PRO A 207 1.77 20.89 -6.79
N GLU A 208 1.52 21.82 -7.72
CA GLU A 208 2.45 22.91 -8.02
C GLU A 208 2.68 23.75 -6.76
N GLY A 209 3.94 23.85 -6.32
CA GLY A 209 4.30 24.54 -5.08
C GLY A 209 4.38 23.65 -3.83
N CYS A 210 4.21 22.32 -3.96
CA CYS A 210 4.51 21.41 -2.85
C CYS A 210 5.96 21.59 -2.38
N ALA A 211 6.15 21.79 -1.08
CA ALA A 211 7.46 21.92 -0.46
C ALA A 211 7.68 20.80 0.56
N ASP A 212 8.74 20.00 0.37
CA ASP A 212 9.08 18.87 1.26
C ASP A 212 9.18 19.31 2.73
N ALA A 213 9.73 20.50 2.97
CA ALA A 213 9.91 21.07 4.32
C ALA A 213 8.60 21.36 5.06
N GLU A 214 7.47 21.47 4.36
CA GLU A 214 6.13 21.64 4.97
C GLU A 214 5.51 20.30 5.36
N LEU A 215 5.92 19.20 4.71
CA LEU A 215 5.43 17.86 5.01
C LEU A 215 6.12 17.27 6.24
N GLU A 216 7.44 17.41 6.32
CA GLU A 216 8.26 16.96 7.44
C GLU A 216 9.29 18.03 7.81
N PRO A 217 8.94 18.93 8.75
CA PRO A 217 9.86 19.97 9.19
C PRO A 217 11.17 19.39 9.74
N VAL A 218 12.30 20.01 9.40
CA VAL A 218 13.67 19.56 9.73
C VAL A 218 13.88 19.26 11.23
N GLU A 219 13.11 19.91 12.10
CA GLU A 219 13.12 19.70 13.54
C GLU A 219 12.65 18.30 13.99
N TYR A 220 11.84 17.61 13.17
CA TYR A 220 11.37 16.24 13.43
C TYR A 220 12.29 15.16 12.84
N VAL A 221 13.22 15.52 11.95
CA VAL A 221 14.10 14.60 11.21
C VAL A 221 15.36 14.21 12.01
N ARG A 222 15.40 14.48 13.32
CA ARG A 222 16.55 14.13 14.17
C ARG A 222 16.56 12.64 14.49
N ASN A 223 17.22 11.84 13.65
CA ASN A 223 17.85 10.55 13.96
C ASN A 223 19.06 10.27 13.06
#